data_AF-A0A9P7KUN8-F1
#
_entry.id   AF-A0A9P7KUN8-F1
#
_cell.length_a   1.000
_cell.length_b   1.000
_cell.length_c   1.000
_cell.angle_alpha   90.00
_cell.angle_beta   90.00
_cell.angle_gamma   90.00
#
_symmetry.space_group_name_H-M   'P 1'
#
loop_
_entity.id
_entity.type
_entity.pdbx_description
1 polymer ?
#
loop_
_entity_poly.entity_id
_entity_poly.type
_entity_poly.pdbx_seq_one_letter_code
_entity_poly.pdbx_strand_id
1 'polypeptide(L)'
;MFLLSKIVPLTIIKGAGHEHIPIPEGECAVIADFHTIQSKTKASPAYLTTGFYRVVPGPTRYGDYDYEETKYVLRGQIDVTDEATGITHHLVAGDWAFFHVGSKAQFSTKSEGVAFYAVTRPANNTPHVNLKGREESTSKLTALAIMGLFSYFEGHSTACDTIIRMLNEDDKDKKDEMTKNWRNHKLQELSFVGTLGALLASCLSSTSSWPDVLPNGRNKPWTVRTLWFSGLVFALFSVVVAGIQSMRLHRLSAHPDGLKMIRSSLGRKRLYDSKSLPSLLQVYAWEFSLAFLVLSVSCMVLGLTILIWAGTDFGPSKPKENGWWDANSKANGSYVHNHPWPCDCGPGSITSRPI
;
A
#
# COMPACT_ATOMS: atom_id res chain seq x y z
N MET A 1 -10.70 33.43 -32.72
CA MET A 1 -11.51 33.99 -31.63
C MET A 1 -10.67 33.90 -30.36
N PHE A 2 -10.02 35.00 -29.96
CA PHE A 2 -9.18 35.04 -28.77
C PHE A 2 -10.08 34.88 -27.53
N LEU A 3 -9.99 33.73 -26.84
CA LEU A 3 -10.57 33.58 -25.52
C LEU A 3 -9.78 34.52 -24.58
N LEU A 4 -10.36 35.68 -24.24
CA LEU A 4 -9.87 36.46 -23.10
C LEU A 4 -9.84 35.51 -21.89
N SER A 5 -8.66 35.28 -21.33
CA SER A 5 -8.50 34.54 -20.08
C SER A 5 -9.24 35.31 -19.00
N LYS A 6 -10.46 34.85 -18.67
CA LYS A 6 -11.29 35.43 -17.62
C LYS A 6 -10.60 35.19 -16.28
N ILE A 7 -9.97 36.25 -15.75
CA ILE A 7 -9.29 36.23 -14.44
C ILE A 7 -10.35 36.01 -13.34
N VAL A 8 -10.01 35.20 -12.34
CA VAL A 8 -10.90 34.88 -11.21
C VAL A 8 -10.50 35.70 -9.98
N PRO A 9 -11.45 36.33 -9.26
CA PRO A 9 -11.14 37.14 -8.07
C PRO A 9 -10.78 36.28 -6.86
N LEU A 10 -10.03 36.87 -5.92
CA LEU A 10 -9.62 36.24 -4.66
C LEU A 10 -10.77 36.23 -3.63
N THR A 11 -10.67 35.34 -2.62
CA THR A 11 -11.59 35.34 -1.45
C THR A 11 -10.82 35.72 -0.19
N ILE A 12 -11.28 36.73 0.56
CA ILE A 12 -10.60 37.23 1.77
C ILE A 12 -11.60 37.31 2.92
N ILE A 13 -11.22 36.71 4.06
CA ILE A 13 -11.99 36.72 5.30
C ILE A 13 -11.15 37.45 6.35
N LYS A 14 -11.64 38.61 6.79
CA LYS A 14 -10.96 39.45 7.77
C LYS A 14 -11.19 38.95 9.18
N GLY A 15 -10.13 38.89 9.99
CA GLY A 15 -10.23 38.52 11.40
C GLY A 15 -10.63 37.06 11.66
N ALA A 16 -10.49 36.16 10.68
CA ALA A 16 -10.81 34.73 10.82
C ALA A 16 -10.19 34.08 12.08
N GLY A 17 -9.00 34.52 12.49
CA GLY A 17 -8.33 34.05 13.70
C GLY A 17 -8.83 34.62 15.03
N HIS A 18 -9.64 35.67 15.01
CA HIS A 18 -10.15 36.35 16.19
C HIS A 18 -11.63 36.04 16.47
N GLU A 19 -12.28 35.27 15.60
CA GLU A 19 -13.65 34.84 15.82
C GLU A 19 -13.71 33.93 17.06
N HIS A 20 -14.50 34.35 18.05
CA HIS A 20 -14.77 33.53 19.22
C HIS A 20 -15.70 32.40 18.81
N ILE A 21 -15.17 31.18 18.71
CA ILE A 21 -15.94 29.98 18.45
C ILE A 21 -16.25 29.33 19.81
N PRO A 22 -17.48 29.45 20.33
CA PRO A 22 -17.82 28.87 21.62
C PRO A 22 -17.74 27.35 21.55
N ILE A 23 -17.09 26.73 22.54
CA ILE A 23 -17.08 25.28 22.71
C ILE A 23 -18.39 24.91 23.43
N PRO A 24 -19.20 23.99 22.90
CA PRO A 24 -20.43 23.54 23.57
C PRO A 24 -20.14 23.01 24.98
N GLU A 25 -21.08 23.23 25.92
CA GLU A 25 -20.95 22.70 27.28
C GLU A 25 -20.79 21.17 27.26
N GLY A 26 -19.74 20.67 27.92
CA GLY A 26 -19.42 19.24 27.98
C GLY A 26 -18.50 18.74 26.85
N GLU A 27 -18.14 19.59 25.88
CA GLU A 27 -17.15 19.26 24.84
C GLU A 27 -15.78 19.89 25.12
N CYS A 28 -14.72 19.31 24.55
CA CYS A 28 -13.33 19.76 24.72
C CYS A 28 -12.71 20.38 23.45
N ALA A 29 -13.43 20.35 22.33
CA ALA A 29 -12.98 20.87 21.05
C ALA A 29 -14.18 21.26 20.19
N VAL A 30 -13.98 22.20 19.27
CA VAL A 30 -14.96 22.59 18.27
C VAL A 30 -14.27 22.67 16.91
N ILE A 31 -14.95 22.21 15.86
CA ILE A 31 -14.48 22.31 14.48
C ILE A 31 -15.31 23.39 13.79
N ALA A 32 -14.64 24.40 13.22
CA ALA A 32 -15.29 25.48 12.49
C ALA A 32 -14.67 25.60 11.08
N ASP A 33 -15.44 25.19 10.08
CA ASP A 33 -15.03 25.28 8.68
C ASP A 33 -15.28 26.69 8.15
N PHE A 34 -14.22 27.47 7.93
CA PHE A 34 -14.33 28.85 7.43
C PHE A 34 -14.56 28.93 5.91
N HIS A 35 -14.15 27.92 5.15
CA HIS A 35 -14.29 27.89 3.70
C HIS A 35 -14.19 26.46 3.14
N THR A 36 -15.08 26.13 2.20
CA THR A 36 -15.11 24.82 1.52
C THR A 36 -15.11 25.02 0.02
N ILE A 37 -14.25 24.28 -0.69
CA ILE A 37 -14.18 24.29 -2.15
C ILE A 37 -13.84 22.90 -2.70
N GLN A 38 -14.45 22.53 -3.83
CA GLN A 38 -14.03 21.39 -4.61
C GLN A 38 -12.88 21.78 -5.54
N SER A 39 -11.75 21.08 -5.43
CA SER A 39 -10.58 21.34 -6.25
C SER A 39 -10.91 21.28 -7.75
N LYS A 40 -10.48 22.29 -8.50
CA LYS A 40 -10.60 22.39 -9.95
C LYS A 40 -9.36 21.87 -10.67
N THR A 41 -8.26 21.63 -9.95
CA THR A 41 -7.09 20.96 -10.50
C THR A 41 -7.43 19.50 -10.87
N LYS A 42 -7.29 19.14 -12.15
CA LYS A 42 -7.48 17.77 -12.66
C LYS A 42 -6.22 16.90 -12.51
N ALA A 43 -5.21 17.39 -11.80
CA ALA A 43 -3.94 16.71 -11.64
C ALA A 43 -4.12 15.44 -10.78
N SER A 44 -3.80 14.28 -11.37
CA SER A 44 -3.60 13.03 -10.66
C SER A 44 -2.10 12.77 -10.63
N PRO A 45 -1.46 12.66 -9.45
CA PRO A 45 -2.03 12.64 -8.10
C PRO A 45 -2.41 14.03 -7.56
N ALA A 46 -3.33 14.07 -6.60
CA ALA A 46 -3.71 15.28 -5.87
C ALA A 46 -2.64 15.59 -4.82
N TYR A 47 -2.05 16.78 -4.89
CA TYR A 47 -1.02 17.22 -3.95
C TYR A 47 -1.65 18.16 -2.91
N LEU A 48 -1.18 18.10 -1.67
CA LEU A 48 -1.38 19.14 -0.66
C LEU A 48 0.00 19.49 -0.09
N THR A 49 0.51 20.64 -0.50
CA THR A 49 1.80 21.17 -0.03
C THR A 49 1.53 22.32 0.92
N THR A 50 2.18 22.33 2.09
CA THR A 50 2.03 23.41 3.07
C THR A 50 3.38 24.05 3.38
N GLY A 51 3.36 25.26 3.92
CA GLY A 51 4.60 25.92 4.33
C GLY A 51 4.38 27.33 4.88
N PHE A 52 5.49 28.03 5.08
CA PHE A 52 5.48 29.42 5.50
C PHE A 52 5.93 30.33 4.36
N TYR A 53 5.16 31.39 4.16
CA TYR A 53 5.47 32.49 3.27
C TYR A 53 5.95 33.68 4.11
N ARG A 54 7.13 34.21 3.80
CA ARG A 54 7.68 35.42 4.42
C ARG A 54 7.96 36.47 3.35
N VAL A 55 7.54 37.70 3.61
CA VAL A 55 7.77 38.85 2.74
C VAL A 55 8.33 40.02 3.55
N VAL A 56 9.24 40.77 2.93
CA VAL A 56 9.92 41.96 3.47
C VAL A 56 9.83 43.10 2.46
N PRO A 57 10.12 44.37 2.80
CA PRO A 57 9.95 45.49 1.90
C PRO A 57 10.86 45.35 0.69
N GLY A 58 10.34 45.59 -0.50
CA GLY A 58 11.06 45.35 -1.74
C GLY A 58 10.18 45.50 -2.98
N PRO A 59 10.66 45.09 -4.16
CA PRO A 59 9.88 45.15 -5.39
C PRO A 59 8.62 44.27 -5.30
N THR A 60 7.55 44.73 -5.92
CA THR A 60 6.28 44.00 -6.00
C THR A 60 6.48 42.63 -6.64
N ARG A 61 5.97 41.59 -5.98
CA ARG A 61 6.04 40.22 -6.48
C ARG A 61 4.72 39.83 -7.13
N TYR A 62 4.78 39.37 -8.37
CA TYR A 62 3.62 38.89 -9.11
C TYR A 62 3.41 37.39 -8.87
N GLY A 63 2.17 36.97 -8.68
CA GLY A 63 1.74 35.58 -8.56
C GLY A 63 0.68 35.25 -9.61
N ASP A 64 0.98 34.24 -10.44
CA ASP A 64 0.02 33.61 -11.36
C ASP A 64 -0.33 32.22 -10.82
N TYR A 65 -1.62 31.93 -10.69
CA TYR A 65 -2.14 30.78 -9.96
C TYR A 65 -2.79 29.77 -10.91
N ASP A 66 -2.04 28.74 -11.32
CA ASP A 66 -2.57 27.57 -12.03
C ASP A 66 -3.03 26.44 -11.08
N TYR A 67 -3.05 26.73 -9.78
CA TYR A 67 -3.43 25.85 -8.67
C TYR A 67 -4.23 26.62 -7.62
N GLU A 68 -4.89 25.90 -6.72
CA GLU A 68 -5.54 26.48 -5.55
C GLU A 68 -4.52 26.74 -4.43
N GLU A 69 -4.57 27.91 -3.82
CA GLU A 69 -3.75 28.25 -2.66
C GLU A 69 -4.59 28.94 -1.60
N THR A 70 -4.37 28.61 -0.33
CA THR A 70 -4.86 29.37 0.81
C THR A 70 -3.68 29.93 1.60
N LYS A 71 -3.85 31.14 2.15
CA LYS A 71 -2.90 31.79 3.04
C LYS A 71 -3.61 32.27 4.30
N TYR A 72 -2.99 32.01 5.44
CA TYR A 72 -3.40 32.53 6.73
C TYR A 72 -2.27 33.38 7.33
N VAL A 73 -2.54 34.66 7.56
CA VAL A 73 -1.51 35.59 8.04
C VAL A 73 -1.30 35.39 9.54
N LEU A 74 -0.08 35.01 9.90
CA LEU A 74 0.31 34.71 11.29
C LEU A 74 0.80 35.97 12.01
N ARG A 75 1.58 36.81 11.32
CA ARG A 75 2.19 38.01 11.91
C ARG A 75 2.56 39.02 10.84
N GLY A 76 2.46 40.30 11.21
CA GLY A 76 2.89 41.41 10.38
C GLY A 76 1.82 41.83 9.36
N GLN A 77 2.27 42.41 8.24
CA GLN A 77 1.42 42.97 7.19
C GLN A 77 1.80 42.40 5.82
N ILE A 78 0.79 42.02 5.03
CA ILE A 78 0.93 41.65 3.62
C ILE A 78 -0.14 42.39 2.82
N ASP A 79 0.27 43.22 1.88
CA ASP A 79 -0.65 43.89 0.96
C ASP A 79 -0.78 43.04 -0.32
N VAL A 80 -2.01 42.64 -0.64
CA VAL A 80 -2.34 41.79 -1.79
C VAL A 80 -3.25 42.56 -2.73
N THR A 81 -2.75 42.91 -3.90
CA THR A 81 -3.55 43.52 -4.96
C THR A 81 -4.10 42.43 -5.86
N ASP A 82 -5.42 42.30 -5.92
CA ASP A 82 -6.12 41.39 -6.83
C ASP A 82 -6.22 42.07 -8.20
N GLU A 83 -5.63 41.46 -9.24
CA GLU A 83 -5.66 42.03 -10.59
C GLU A 83 -7.04 41.94 -11.24
N ALA A 84 -7.90 41.00 -10.82
CA ALA A 84 -9.24 40.85 -11.36
C ALA A 84 -10.14 42.02 -10.95
N THR A 85 -9.98 42.50 -9.71
CA THR A 85 -10.81 43.58 -9.13
C THR A 85 -10.08 44.93 -9.08
N GLY A 86 -8.76 44.94 -9.18
CA GLY A 86 -7.92 46.13 -8.98
C GLY A 86 -7.81 46.57 -7.51
N ILE A 87 -8.39 45.82 -6.58
CA ILE A 87 -8.46 46.18 -5.16
C ILE A 87 -7.21 45.68 -4.45
N THR A 88 -6.61 46.56 -3.64
CA THR A 88 -5.51 46.19 -2.74
C THR A 88 -6.05 45.90 -1.34
N HIS A 89 -5.85 44.67 -0.90
CA HIS A 89 -6.25 44.19 0.41
C HIS A 89 -5.06 44.19 1.36
N HIS A 90 -5.17 44.98 2.42
CA HIS A 90 -4.16 45.08 3.47
C HIS A 90 -4.40 43.98 4.51
N LEU A 91 -3.68 42.86 4.42
CA LEU A 91 -3.85 41.70 5.31
C LEU A 91 -2.95 41.79 6.55
N VAL A 92 -3.52 41.53 7.72
CA VAL A 92 -2.84 41.52 9.03
C VAL A 92 -3.01 40.17 9.73
N ALA A 93 -2.34 39.98 10.87
CA ALA A 93 -2.45 38.76 11.66
C ALA A 93 -3.93 38.37 11.92
N GLY A 94 -4.25 37.10 11.71
CA GLY A 94 -5.62 36.57 11.83
C GLY A 94 -6.47 36.69 10.56
N ASP A 95 -5.99 37.35 9.51
CA ASP A 95 -6.68 37.39 8.21
C ASP A 95 -6.41 36.13 7.38
N TRP A 96 -7.42 35.71 6.63
CA TRP A 96 -7.38 34.55 5.74
C TRP A 96 -7.66 34.96 4.30
N ALA A 97 -6.94 34.34 3.36
CA ALA A 97 -7.09 34.57 1.93
C ALA A 97 -7.05 33.26 1.13
N PHE A 98 -7.80 33.21 0.04
CA PHE A 98 -7.85 32.08 -0.89
C PHE A 98 -7.75 32.53 -2.35
N PHE A 99 -6.90 31.84 -3.08
CA PHE A 99 -6.51 32.09 -4.46
C PHE A 99 -7.08 30.94 -5.31
N HIS A 100 -8.02 31.28 -6.19
CA HIS A 100 -8.62 30.34 -7.12
C HIS A 100 -7.68 30.07 -8.31
N VAL A 101 -7.83 28.92 -8.97
CA VAL A 101 -7.18 28.67 -10.27
C VAL A 101 -7.59 29.77 -11.26
N GLY A 102 -6.59 30.41 -11.88
CA GLY A 102 -6.74 31.54 -12.79
C GLY A 102 -6.69 32.92 -12.13
N SER A 103 -6.46 33.00 -10.82
CA SER A 103 -6.29 34.29 -10.14
C SER A 103 -4.91 34.88 -10.43
N LYS A 104 -4.82 36.21 -10.41
CA LYS A 104 -3.55 36.94 -10.50
C LYS A 104 -3.46 37.95 -9.37
N ALA A 105 -2.35 37.92 -8.64
CA ALA A 105 -2.17 38.75 -7.46
C ALA A 105 -0.79 39.39 -7.43
N GLN A 106 -0.72 40.61 -6.89
CA GLN A 106 0.51 41.32 -6.64
C GLN A 106 0.74 41.43 -5.13
N PHE A 107 1.91 41.05 -4.67
CA PHE A 107 2.29 41.04 -3.27
C PHE A 107 3.28 42.14 -2.98
N SER A 108 2.98 42.95 -1.96
CA SER A 108 3.88 43.96 -1.43
C SER A 108 3.75 44.03 0.10
N THR A 109 4.71 44.67 0.76
CA THR A 109 4.62 44.97 2.19
C THR A 109 5.44 46.22 2.51
N LYS A 110 4.99 47.00 3.49
CA LYS A 110 5.73 48.15 4.03
C LYS A 110 6.70 47.76 5.14
N SER A 111 6.48 46.61 5.78
CA SER A 111 7.26 46.14 6.91
C SER A 111 7.63 44.67 6.69
N GLU A 112 7.11 43.76 7.49
CA GLU A 112 7.32 42.33 7.34
C GLU A 112 5.98 41.62 7.44
N GLY A 113 5.82 40.52 6.71
CA GLY A 113 4.64 39.66 6.80
C GLY A 113 5.03 38.19 6.77
N VAL A 114 4.41 37.40 7.66
CA VAL A 114 4.54 35.94 7.71
C VAL A 114 3.16 35.32 7.63
N ALA A 115 2.97 34.40 6.70
CA ALA A 115 1.73 33.65 6.52
C ALA A 115 2.00 32.15 6.41
N PHE A 116 1.12 31.33 6.97
CA PHE A 116 1.02 29.92 6.63
C PHE A 116 0.30 29.78 5.29
N TYR A 117 0.74 28.86 4.42
CA TYR A 117 0.03 28.55 3.19
C TYR A 117 -0.22 27.06 3.03
N ALA A 118 -1.29 26.72 2.32
CA ALA A 118 -1.56 25.37 1.82
C ALA A 118 -1.95 25.46 0.35
N VAL A 119 -1.39 24.59 -0.49
CA VAL A 119 -1.47 24.68 -1.95
C VAL A 119 -1.63 23.31 -2.61
N THR A 120 -2.36 23.23 -3.72
CA THR A 120 -2.69 21.98 -4.42
C THR A 120 -1.71 21.57 -5.52
N ARG A 121 -0.42 21.87 -5.33
CA ARG A 121 0.64 21.62 -6.33
C ARG A 121 1.78 20.78 -5.73
N PRO A 122 2.61 20.10 -6.56
CA PRO A 122 3.80 19.42 -6.06
C PRO A 122 4.79 20.40 -5.41
N ALA A 123 5.65 19.87 -4.54
CA ALA A 123 6.72 20.63 -3.91
C ALA A 123 7.59 21.32 -4.96
N ASN A 124 8.08 22.53 -4.65
CA ASN A 124 8.98 23.23 -5.55
C ASN A 124 10.31 22.48 -5.70
N ASN A 125 10.76 22.31 -6.95
CA ASN A 125 12.06 21.71 -7.29
C ASN A 125 13.27 22.47 -6.71
N THR A 126 13.06 23.70 -6.22
CA THR A 126 14.03 24.49 -5.45
C THR A 126 13.65 24.49 -3.96
N PRO A 127 13.95 23.41 -3.22
CA PRO A 127 13.76 23.39 -1.77
C PRO A 127 14.65 24.46 -1.12
N HIS A 128 14.16 25.03 -0.03
CA HIS A 128 14.96 25.93 0.80
C HIS A 128 16.27 25.23 1.20
N VAL A 129 17.39 25.97 1.23
CA VAL A 129 18.73 25.40 1.47
C VAL A 129 18.77 24.54 2.75
N ASN A 130 18.06 24.96 3.79
CA ASN A 130 17.96 24.27 5.08
C ASN A 130 16.89 23.15 5.15
N LEU A 131 16.17 22.88 4.05
CA LEU A 131 15.11 21.87 3.96
C LEU A 131 15.41 20.78 2.91
N LYS A 132 16.60 20.79 2.30
CA LYS A 132 17.06 19.73 1.38
C LYS A 132 17.10 18.38 2.12
N GLY A 133 16.46 17.35 1.55
CA GLY A 133 16.47 15.98 2.08
C GLY A 133 15.50 15.71 3.23
N ARG A 134 14.63 16.67 3.58
CA ARG A 134 13.62 16.56 4.63
C ARG A 134 12.21 16.33 4.10
N GLU A 135 12.06 16.15 2.79
CA GLU A 135 10.87 15.51 2.25
C GLU A 135 10.71 14.19 2.99
N GLU A 136 9.53 13.94 3.57
CA GLU A 136 9.17 12.56 3.87
C GLU A 136 9.31 11.83 2.53
N SER A 137 10.37 11.03 2.41
CA SER A 137 10.32 9.89 1.53
C SER A 137 9.04 9.21 1.95
N THR A 138 7.98 9.37 1.17
CA THR A 138 6.86 8.45 1.19
C THR A 138 7.52 7.15 0.80
N SER A 139 8.02 6.47 1.83
CA SER A 139 8.59 5.16 1.80
C SER A 139 7.55 4.38 1.07
N LYS A 140 7.87 4.06 -0.18
CA LYS A 140 7.03 3.32 -1.11
C LYS A 140 6.42 2.18 -0.28
N LEU A 141 5.17 2.35 0.15
CA LEU A 141 4.51 1.36 1.00
C LEU A 141 4.28 0.07 0.21
N THR A 142 4.39 0.15 -1.11
CA THR A 142 4.50 -0.96 -2.05
C THR A 142 5.86 -1.66 -2.01
N ALA A 143 6.94 -0.98 -1.60
CA ALA A 143 8.26 -1.57 -1.41
C ALA A 143 8.49 -2.12 0.00
N LEU A 144 7.79 -1.67 1.04
CA LEU A 144 7.96 -2.20 2.40
C LEU A 144 7.39 -3.63 2.54
N ALA A 145 6.28 -3.94 1.87
CA ALA A 145 5.76 -5.30 1.78
C ALA A 145 6.71 -6.24 1.00
N ILE A 146 7.44 -5.70 0.02
CA ILE A 146 8.46 -6.43 -0.74
C ILE A 146 9.75 -6.54 0.09
N MET A 147 10.16 -5.49 0.81
CA MET A 147 11.39 -5.46 1.61
C MET A 147 11.30 -6.30 2.87
N GLY A 148 10.17 -6.38 3.58
CA GLY A 148 10.02 -7.31 4.71
C GLY A 148 10.11 -8.77 4.29
N LEU A 149 9.69 -9.08 3.06
CA LEU A 149 9.92 -10.38 2.41
C LEU A 149 11.41 -10.59 2.07
N PHE A 150 12.12 -9.55 1.63
CA PHE A 150 13.57 -9.58 1.43
C PHE A 150 14.39 -9.61 2.74
N SER A 151 13.87 -9.14 3.87
CA SER A 151 14.52 -9.27 5.18
C SER A 151 14.58 -10.72 5.65
N TYR A 152 13.61 -11.56 5.27
CA TYR A 152 13.70 -13.01 5.45
C TYR A 152 14.82 -13.65 4.60
N PHE A 153 15.19 -13.01 3.48
CA PHE A 153 16.35 -13.39 2.66
C PHE A 153 17.70 -12.98 3.28
N GLU A 154 17.74 -12.20 4.37
CA GLU A 154 18.97 -11.75 5.01
C GLU A 154 19.75 -12.88 5.74
N GLY A 155 19.18 -14.09 5.81
CA GLY A 155 19.86 -15.33 6.20
C GLY A 155 20.86 -15.90 5.17
N HIS A 156 21.05 -15.26 4.02
CA HIS A 156 21.95 -15.73 2.94
C HIS A 156 23.45 -15.74 3.30
N SER A 157 23.83 -15.14 4.43
CA SER A 157 25.23 -15.16 4.90
C SER A 157 25.72 -16.57 5.20
N THR A 158 24.88 -17.43 5.80
CA THR A 158 25.31 -18.78 6.22
C THR A 158 25.32 -19.76 5.05
N ALA A 159 24.33 -19.71 4.16
CA ALA A 159 24.28 -20.54 2.96
C ALA A 159 25.46 -20.24 2.03
N CYS A 160 25.78 -18.97 1.79
CA CYS A 160 26.95 -18.58 1.01
C CYS A 160 28.26 -19.02 1.69
N ASP A 161 28.38 -18.86 3.00
CA ASP A 161 29.58 -19.25 3.75
C ASP A 161 29.85 -20.75 3.70
N THR A 162 28.80 -21.58 3.87
CA THR A 162 28.94 -23.04 3.71
C THR A 162 29.37 -23.45 2.30
N ILE A 163 28.83 -22.80 1.26
CA ILE A 163 29.21 -23.05 -0.14
C ILE A 163 30.67 -22.61 -0.38
N ILE A 164 31.09 -21.45 0.15
CA ILE A 164 32.47 -20.96 0.05
C ILE A 164 33.43 -21.95 0.71
N ARG A 165 33.12 -22.41 1.93
CA ARG A 165 33.93 -23.37 2.67
C ARG A 165 34.03 -24.71 1.94
N MET A 166 32.91 -25.21 1.42
CA MET A 166 32.87 -26.44 0.63
C MET A 166 33.69 -26.33 -0.67
N LEU A 167 33.63 -25.19 -1.36
CA LEU A 167 34.35 -24.98 -2.63
C LEU A 167 35.87 -24.85 -2.43
N ASN A 168 36.31 -24.31 -1.29
CA ASN A 168 37.72 -24.00 -1.01
C ASN A 168 38.42 -25.01 -0.09
N GLU A 169 37.78 -26.12 0.29
CA GLU A 169 38.47 -27.20 1.02
C GLU A 169 39.54 -27.86 0.14
N ASP A 170 40.73 -28.05 0.74
CA ASP A 170 41.94 -28.58 0.10
C ASP A 170 41.90 -30.12 -0.02
N ASP A 171 41.35 -30.79 0.99
CA ASP A 171 41.19 -32.24 1.00
C ASP A 171 40.04 -32.68 0.10
N LYS A 172 40.34 -33.53 -0.89
CA LYS A 172 39.40 -34.02 -1.88
C LYS A 172 38.29 -34.88 -1.26
N ASP A 173 38.62 -35.74 -0.31
CA ASP A 173 37.64 -36.69 0.26
C ASP A 173 36.64 -35.94 1.14
N LYS A 174 37.14 -35.03 1.97
CA LYS A 174 36.33 -34.14 2.81
C LYS A 174 35.48 -33.18 1.98
N LYS A 175 36.01 -32.67 0.88
CA LYS A 175 35.26 -31.85 -0.10
C LYS A 175 34.12 -32.63 -0.75
N ASP A 176 34.37 -33.89 -1.12
CA ASP A 176 33.37 -34.79 -1.67
C ASP A 176 32.26 -35.09 -0.65
N GLU A 177 32.62 -35.32 0.60
CA GLU A 177 31.67 -35.53 1.70
C GLU A 177 30.80 -34.29 1.96
N MET A 178 31.39 -33.10 2.07
CA MET A 178 30.63 -31.85 2.25
C MET A 178 29.68 -31.58 1.08
N THR A 179 30.09 -31.90 -0.15
CA THR A 179 29.22 -31.77 -1.33
C THR A 179 28.05 -32.74 -1.29
N LYS A 180 28.27 -33.99 -0.85
CA LYS A 180 27.19 -34.98 -0.65
C LYS A 180 26.22 -34.50 0.42
N ASN A 181 26.72 -33.97 1.54
CA ASN A 181 25.89 -33.46 2.63
C ASN A 181 25.06 -32.25 2.19
N TRP A 182 25.68 -31.25 1.54
CA TRP A 182 24.95 -30.09 1.00
C TRP A 182 23.82 -30.52 0.06
N ARG A 183 24.12 -31.42 -0.87
CA ARG A 183 23.15 -31.94 -1.84
C ARG A 183 21.98 -32.65 -1.15
N ASN A 184 22.26 -33.50 -0.18
CA ASN A 184 21.23 -34.25 0.53
C ASN A 184 20.31 -33.29 1.32
N HIS A 185 20.89 -32.32 2.03
CA HIS A 185 20.12 -31.29 2.71
C HIS A 185 19.27 -30.46 1.75
N LYS A 186 19.83 -30.04 0.61
CA LYS A 186 19.07 -29.27 -0.39
C LYS A 186 17.94 -30.09 -1.01
N LEU A 187 18.15 -31.38 -1.26
CA LEU A 187 17.10 -32.28 -1.75
C LEU A 187 15.96 -32.45 -0.73
N GLN A 188 16.30 -32.58 0.56
CA GLN A 188 15.33 -32.66 1.64
C GLN A 188 14.53 -31.35 1.75
N GLU A 189 15.20 -30.21 1.67
CA GLU A 189 14.58 -28.88 1.66
C GLU A 189 13.60 -28.72 0.49
N LEU A 190 14.02 -29.06 -0.74
CA LEU A 190 13.15 -28.97 -1.92
C LEU A 190 11.94 -29.91 -1.82
N SER A 191 12.11 -31.10 -1.27
CA SER A 191 11.00 -32.03 -1.07
C SER A 191 10.00 -31.48 -0.05
N PHE A 192 10.50 -30.88 1.04
CA PHE A 192 9.69 -30.20 2.04
C PHE A 192 8.93 -29.00 1.45
N VAL A 193 9.60 -28.15 0.67
CA VAL A 193 8.99 -27.00 -0.03
C VAL A 193 7.93 -27.45 -1.02
N GLY A 194 8.13 -28.58 -1.73
CA GLY A 194 7.13 -29.17 -2.61
C GLY A 194 5.86 -29.61 -1.86
N THR A 195 6.01 -30.30 -0.72
CA THR A 195 4.86 -30.72 0.10
C THR A 195 4.13 -29.53 0.72
N LEU A 196 4.86 -28.57 1.30
CA LEU A 196 4.26 -27.37 1.87
C LEU A 196 3.54 -26.51 0.82
N GLY A 197 4.14 -26.35 -0.36
CA GLY A 197 3.52 -25.60 -1.46
C GLY A 197 2.21 -26.22 -1.91
N ALA A 198 2.12 -27.56 -1.99
CA ALA A 198 0.89 -28.25 -2.35
C ALA A 198 -0.20 -28.11 -1.28
N LEU A 199 0.17 -28.26 0.00
CA LEU A 199 -0.75 -28.04 1.13
C LEU A 199 -1.27 -26.60 1.16
N LEU A 200 -0.38 -25.64 0.98
CA LEU A 200 -0.73 -24.22 1.00
C LEU A 200 -1.60 -23.82 -0.20
N ALA A 201 -1.34 -24.36 -1.39
CA ALA A 201 -2.21 -24.17 -2.56
C ALA A 201 -3.64 -24.71 -2.29
N SER A 202 -3.75 -25.87 -1.64
CA SER A 202 -5.04 -26.43 -1.21
C SER A 202 -5.75 -25.50 -0.22
N CYS A 203 -5.06 -25.04 0.83
CA CYS A 203 -5.61 -24.11 1.81
C CYS A 203 -6.07 -22.78 1.17
N LEU A 204 -5.29 -22.21 0.25
CA LEU A 204 -5.63 -20.98 -0.47
C LEU A 204 -6.87 -21.17 -1.36
N SER A 205 -6.96 -22.31 -2.04
CA SER A 205 -8.14 -22.66 -2.83
C SER A 205 -9.39 -22.78 -1.97
N SER A 206 -9.32 -23.49 -0.83
CA SER A 206 -10.45 -23.62 0.11
C SER A 206 -10.84 -22.30 0.78
N THR A 207 -9.87 -21.44 1.08
CA THR A 207 -10.13 -20.12 1.68
C THR A 207 -10.85 -19.20 0.69
N SER A 208 -10.54 -19.33 -0.60
CA SER A 208 -11.20 -18.55 -1.65
C SER A 208 -12.71 -18.83 -1.76
N SER A 209 -13.15 -20.05 -1.41
CA SER A 209 -14.55 -20.48 -1.46
C SER A 209 -15.34 -20.19 -0.19
N TRP A 210 -14.74 -19.56 0.84
CA TRP A 210 -15.48 -19.20 2.04
C TRP A 210 -16.61 -18.22 1.72
N PRO A 211 -17.79 -18.37 2.35
CA PRO A 211 -18.87 -17.41 2.21
C PRO A 211 -18.41 -16.01 2.62
N ASP A 212 -19.08 -14.99 2.10
CA ASP A 212 -18.72 -13.61 2.38
C ASP A 212 -18.98 -13.30 3.85
N VAL A 213 -17.90 -13.18 4.62
CA VAL A 213 -17.91 -12.78 6.05
C VAL A 213 -18.30 -11.31 6.21
N LEU A 214 -18.54 -10.60 5.11
CA LEU A 214 -18.89 -9.19 5.12
C LEU A 214 -20.40 -9.01 5.37
N PRO A 215 -20.78 -8.06 6.24
CA PRO A 215 -22.19 -7.77 6.48
C PRO A 215 -22.88 -7.33 5.17
N ASN A 216 -24.15 -7.75 5.03
CA ASN A 216 -25.07 -7.37 3.95
C ASN A 216 -24.84 -8.06 2.59
N GLY A 217 -24.16 -9.22 2.56
CA GLY A 217 -23.97 -9.97 1.31
C GLY A 217 -23.13 -9.23 0.27
N ARG A 218 -22.27 -8.29 0.70
CA ARG A 218 -21.35 -7.60 -0.19
C ARG A 218 -20.22 -8.54 -0.62
N ASN A 219 -19.93 -8.50 -1.93
CA ASN A 219 -18.78 -9.19 -2.52
C ASN A 219 -17.46 -8.83 -1.81
N LYS A 220 -16.58 -9.82 -1.60
CA LYS A 220 -15.20 -9.60 -1.09
C LYS A 220 -14.50 -8.47 -1.87
N PRO A 221 -13.74 -7.58 -1.20
CA PRO A 221 -12.90 -6.59 -1.85
C PRO A 221 -12.04 -7.22 -2.93
N TRP A 222 -11.92 -6.56 -4.08
CA TRP A 222 -11.13 -7.05 -5.21
C TRP A 222 -9.66 -7.28 -4.82
N THR A 223 -9.15 -6.51 -3.86
CA THR A 223 -7.80 -6.63 -3.29
C THR A 223 -7.59 -7.95 -2.57
N VAL A 224 -8.57 -8.43 -1.81
CA VAL A 224 -8.48 -9.74 -1.12
C VAL A 224 -8.48 -10.87 -2.15
N ARG A 225 -9.37 -10.80 -3.16
CA ARG A 225 -9.44 -11.81 -4.22
C ARG A 225 -8.14 -11.89 -5.01
N THR A 226 -7.61 -10.75 -5.46
CA THR A 226 -6.35 -10.70 -6.23
C THR A 226 -5.17 -11.23 -5.42
N LEU A 227 -5.10 -10.92 -4.14
CA LEU A 227 -4.01 -11.35 -3.27
C LEU A 227 -4.04 -12.86 -2.97
N TRP A 228 -5.23 -13.45 -2.85
CA TRP A 228 -5.37 -14.91 -2.73
C TRP A 228 -5.04 -15.64 -4.03
N PHE A 229 -5.47 -15.13 -5.19
CA PHE A 229 -5.09 -15.71 -6.48
C PHE A 229 -3.60 -15.58 -6.77
N SER A 230 -2.96 -14.45 -6.43
CA SER A 230 -1.50 -14.32 -6.55
C SER A 230 -0.77 -15.29 -5.63
N GLY A 231 -1.25 -15.45 -4.39
CA GLY A 231 -0.74 -16.46 -3.47
C GLY A 231 -0.81 -17.87 -4.07
N LEU A 232 -1.95 -18.24 -4.65
CA LEU A 232 -2.14 -19.56 -5.26
C LEU A 232 -1.15 -19.79 -6.41
N VAL A 233 -0.99 -18.80 -7.29
CA VAL A 233 -0.04 -18.85 -8.40
C VAL A 233 1.39 -19.05 -7.88
N PHE A 234 1.82 -18.29 -6.87
CA PHE A 234 3.15 -18.45 -6.29
C PHE A 234 3.35 -19.81 -5.62
N ALA A 235 2.32 -20.37 -4.95
CA ALA A 235 2.40 -21.71 -4.37
C ALA A 235 2.62 -22.78 -5.45
N LEU A 236 1.88 -22.71 -6.55
CA LEU A 236 2.03 -23.63 -7.68
C LEU A 236 3.40 -23.49 -8.35
N PHE A 237 3.88 -22.27 -8.56
CA PHE A 237 5.23 -22.02 -9.07
C PHE A 237 6.30 -22.59 -8.13
N SER A 238 6.15 -22.44 -6.81
CA SER A 238 7.06 -23.03 -5.82
C SER A 238 7.16 -24.55 -5.98
N VAL A 239 6.03 -25.25 -6.11
CA VAL A 239 5.98 -26.72 -6.29
C VAL A 239 6.64 -27.15 -7.60
N VAL A 240 6.34 -26.45 -8.70
CA VAL A 240 6.92 -26.77 -10.01
C VAL A 240 8.43 -26.55 -10.02
N VAL A 241 8.90 -25.41 -9.48
CA VAL A 241 10.33 -25.10 -9.39
C VAL A 241 11.04 -26.10 -8.48
N ALA A 242 10.46 -26.46 -7.33
CA ALA A 242 11.00 -27.49 -6.44
C ALA A 242 11.15 -28.83 -7.17
N GLY A 243 10.11 -29.25 -7.91
CA GLY A 243 10.14 -30.49 -8.68
C GLY A 243 11.23 -30.50 -9.76
N ILE A 244 11.34 -29.43 -10.54
CA ILE A 244 12.38 -29.28 -11.59
C ILE A 244 13.78 -29.31 -10.96
N GLN A 245 13.99 -28.61 -9.84
CA GLN A 245 15.26 -28.58 -9.13
C GLN A 245 15.63 -29.94 -8.55
N SER A 246 14.68 -30.64 -7.91
CA SER A 246 14.87 -31.99 -7.36
C SER A 246 15.22 -33.00 -8.46
N MET A 247 14.49 -32.99 -9.58
CA MET A 247 14.79 -33.88 -10.72
C MET A 247 16.19 -33.62 -11.28
N ARG A 248 16.59 -32.35 -11.43
CA ARG A 248 17.93 -31.98 -11.91
C ARG A 248 19.01 -32.46 -10.93
N LEU A 249 18.80 -32.31 -9.64
CA LEU A 249 19.75 -32.73 -8.61
C LEU A 249 19.86 -34.26 -8.51
N HIS A 250 18.75 -34.99 -8.65
CA HIS A 250 18.74 -36.44 -8.76
C HIS A 250 19.50 -36.94 -9.99
N ARG A 251 19.26 -36.33 -11.16
CA ARG A 251 19.98 -36.66 -12.39
C ARG A 251 21.48 -36.43 -12.26
N LEU A 252 21.88 -35.34 -11.61
CA LEU A 252 23.29 -35.07 -11.29
C LEU A 252 23.86 -36.08 -10.29
N SER A 253 23.05 -36.59 -9.36
CA SER A 253 23.48 -37.58 -8.36
C SER A 253 23.77 -38.95 -8.95
N ALA A 254 23.09 -39.32 -10.04
CA ALA A 254 23.31 -40.56 -10.76
C ALA A 254 24.54 -40.53 -11.69
N HIS A 255 25.13 -39.34 -11.92
CA HIS A 255 26.28 -39.20 -12.81
C HIS A 255 27.58 -39.54 -12.05
N PRO A 256 28.53 -40.31 -12.64
CA PRO A 256 29.81 -40.66 -12.02
C PRO A 256 30.60 -39.43 -11.52
N ASP A 257 30.63 -38.36 -12.34
CA ASP A 257 31.24 -37.06 -12.01
C ASP A 257 30.25 -36.03 -11.43
N GLY A 258 29.10 -36.48 -10.92
CA GLY A 258 28.00 -35.63 -10.47
C GLY A 258 28.40 -34.56 -9.45
N LEU A 259 29.22 -34.94 -8.48
CA LEU A 259 29.70 -34.03 -7.43
C LEU A 259 30.60 -32.92 -7.98
N LYS A 260 31.43 -33.24 -8.98
CA LYS A 260 32.29 -32.26 -9.65
C LYS A 260 31.46 -31.26 -10.46
N MET A 261 30.42 -31.74 -11.14
CA MET A 261 29.48 -30.87 -11.87
C MET A 261 28.68 -29.96 -10.94
N ILE A 262 28.26 -30.45 -9.78
CA ILE A 262 27.58 -29.64 -8.75
C ILE A 262 28.48 -28.48 -8.32
N ARG A 263 29.76 -28.76 -7.99
CA ARG A 263 30.73 -27.70 -7.61
C ARG A 263 31.02 -26.71 -8.72
N SER A 264 31.21 -27.18 -9.95
CA SER A 264 31.43 -26.28 -11.09
C SER A 264 30.21 -25.41 -11.38
N SER A 265 29.03 -25.87 -10.98
CA SER A 265 27.80 -25.10 -11.08
C SER A 265 27.66 -24.10 -9.93
N LEU A 266 28.09 -24.44 -8.72
CA LEU A 266 28.01 -23.54 -7.55
C LEU A 266 29.12 -22.49 -7.51
N GLY A 267 30.28 -22.77 -8.11
CA GLY A 267 31.46 -21.92 -8.07
C GLY A 267 31.85 -21.33 -9.42
N ARG A 268 32.22 -20.05 -9.44
CA ARG A 268 32.91 -19.41 -10.55
C ARG A 268 34.40 -19.34 -10.23
N LYS A 269 35.26 -19.82 -11.14
CA LYS A 269 36.71 -19.62 -11.03
C LYS A 269 37.05 -18.18 -11.40
N ARG A 270 37.76 -17.47 -10.52
CA ARG A 270 38.34 -16.16 -10.85
C ARG A 270 39.72 -16.40 -11.46
N LEU A 271 40.04 -15.75 -12.57
CA LEU A 271 41.27 -16.01 -13.34
C LEU A 271 42.58 -15.74 -12.58
N TYR A 272 42.54 -15.06 -11.43
CA TYR A 272 43.72 -14.54 -10.74
C TYR A 272 43.87 -15.01 -9.28
N ASP A 273 42.84 -15.63 -8.70
CA ASP A 273 42.85 -16.11 -7.31
C ASP A 273 42.55 -17.62 -7.31
N SER A 274 43.32 -18.42 -6.58
CA SER A 274 43.12 -19.88 -6.50
C SER A 274 41.81 -20.26 -5.79
N LYS A 275 41.16 -19.27 -5.14
CA LYS A 275 39.90 -19.43 -4.43
C LYS A 275 38.70 -19.38 -5.37
N SER A 276 37.81 -20.36 -5.23
CA SER A 276 36.54 -20.44 -5.95
C SER A 276 35.49 -19.60 -5.21
N LEU A 277 34.89 -18.63 -5.91
CA LEU A 277 33.83 -17.79 -5.38
C LEU A 277 32.45 -18.34 -5.77
N PRO A 278 31.41 -18.20 -4.94
CA PRO A 278 30.08 -18.67 -5.28
C PRO A 278 29.51 -17.83 -6.42
N SER A 279 28.90 -18.47 -7.41
CA SER A 279 28.14 -17.75 -8.43
C SER A 279 26.80 -17.32 -7.83
N LEU A 280 26.69 -16.04 -7.48
CA LEU A 280 25.49 -15.47 -6.83
C LEU A 280 24.21 -15.81 -7.60
N LEU A 281 24.20 -15.70 -8.93
CA LEU A 281 23.04 -16.03 -9.75
C LEU A 281 22.57 -17.46 -9.58
N GLN A 282 23.51 -18.40 -9.45
CA GLN A 282 23.16 -19.80 -9.28
C GLN A 282 22.68 -20.10 -7.86
N VAL A 283 23.27 -19.45 -6.85
CA VAL A 283 22.79 -19.54 -5.46
C VAL A 283 21.35 -19.01 -5.39
N TYR A 284 21.08 -17.85 -5.97
CA TYR A 284 19.72 -17.31 -6.08
C TYR A 284 18.77 -18.24 -6.83
N ALA A 285 19.23 -18.91 -7.89
CA ALA A 285 18.41 -19.85 -8.61
C ALA A 285 17.98 -21.03 -7.72
N TRP A 286 18.85 -21.54 -6.85
CA TRP A 286 18.53 -22.63 -5.92
C TRP A 286 17.60 -22.21 -4.77
N GLU A 287 17.57 -20.94 -4.42
CA GLU A 287 16.68 -20.38 -3.37
C GLU A 287 15.31 -19.93 -3.89
N PHE A 288 15.12 -19.93 -5.22
CA PHE A 288 13.92 -19.37 -5.85
C PHE A 288 12.61 -20.10 -5.48
N SER A 289 12.68 -21.41 -5.25
CA SER A 289 11.50 -22.19 -4.84
C SER A 289 11.00 -21.74 -3.46
N LEU A 290 11.92 -21.60 -2.50
CA LEU A 290 11.59 -21.10 -1.16
C LEU A 290 11.06 -19.66 -1.19
N ALA A 291 11.60 -18.81 -2.06
CA ALA A 291 11.13 -17.43 -2.26
C ALA A 291 9.65 -17.36 -2.60
N PHE A 292 9.22 -18.16 -3.57
CA PHE A 292 7.82 -18.21 -3.97
C PHE A 292 6.91 -18.75 -2.88
N LEU A 293 7.37 -19.74 -2.11
CA LEU A 293 6.61 -20.26 -0.98
C LEU A 293 6.38 -19.17 0.08
N VAL A 294 7.43 -18.43 0.46
CA VAL A 294 7.34 -17.35 1.43
C VAL A 294 6.45 -16.20 0.93
N LEU A 295 6.55 -15.87 -0.36
CA LEU A 295 5.69 -14.86 -0.99
C LEU A 295 4.22 -15.29 -0.99
N SER A 296 3.94 -16.57 -1.23
CA SER A 296 2.60 -17.13 -1.17
C SER A 296 2.00 -17.07 0.24
N VAL A 297 2.76 -17.47 1.26
CA VAL A 297 2.36 -17.35 2.68
C VAL A 297 2.07 -15.89 3.04
N SER A 298 2.94 -14.97 2.62
CA SER A 298 2.78 -13.55 2.89
C SER A 298 1.52 -12.98 2.24
N CYS A 299 1.24 -13.33 0.98
CA CYS A 299 -0.01 -12.99 0.31
C CYS A 299 -1.23 -13.54 1.08
N MET A 300 -1.16 -14.78 1.59
CA MET A 300 -2.23 -15.38 2.37
C MET A 300 -2.51 -14.59 3.66
N VAL A 301 -1.46 -14.32 4.45
CA VAL A 301 -1.56 -13.58 5.72
C VAL A 301 -2.10 -12.17 5.47
N LEU A 302 -1.51 -11.45 4.51
CA LEU A 302 -1.94 -10.10 4.17
C LEU A 302 -3.41 -10.07 3.71
N GLY A 303 -3.84 -11.03 2.88
CA GLY A 303 -5.21 -11.15 2.43
C GLY A 303 -6.20 -11.42 3.56
N LEU A 304 -5.81 -12.24 4.53
CA LEU A 304 -6.61 -12.49 5.72
C LEU A 304 -6.70 -11.25 6.62
N THR A 305 -5.60 -10.54 6.86
CA THR A 305 -5.65 -9.27 7.63
C THR A 305 -6.53 -8.21 6.98
N ILE A 306 -6.48 -8.06 5.65
CA ILE A 306 -7.35 -7.11 4.93
C ILE A 306 -8.81 -7.54 5.03
N LEU A 307 -9.10 -8.85 4.94
CA LEU A 307 -10.45 -9.37 5.09
C LEU A 307 -11.01 -9.11 6.50
N ILE A 308 -10.21 -9.38 7.54
CA ILE A 308 -10.59 -9.13 8.93
C ILE A 308 -10.83 -7.62 9.14
N TRP A 309 -9.92 -6.78 8.65
CA TRP A 309 -10.06 -5.33 8.74
C TRP A 309 -11.33 -4.82 8.05
N ALA A 310 -11.65 -5.37 6.87
CA ALA A 310 -12.88 -5.04 6.15
C ALA A 310 -14.15 -5.52 6.87
N GLY A 311 -14.05 -6.54 7.72
CA GLY A 311 -15.13 -7.04 8.57
C GLY A 311 -15.31 -6.27 9.88
N THR A 312 -14.26 -5.62 10.40
CA THR A 312 -14.33 -4.80 11.62
C THR A 312 -14.94 -3.41 11.38
N ASP A 313 -15.62 -2.84 12.37
CA ASP A 313 -16.46 -1.63 12.28
C ASP A 313 -15.75 -0.31 11.89
N PHE A 314 -14.44 -0.34 11.61
CA PHE A 314 -13.62 0.85 11.34
C PHE A 314 -13.04 0.90 9.91
N GLY A 315 -13.58 0.11 8.97
CA GLY A 315 -13.13 0.10 7.57
C GLY A 315 -13.53 1.37 6.77
N PRO A 316 -12.67 1.89 5.88
CA PRO A 316 -12.96 3.07 5.04
C PRO A 316 -14.08 2.87 4.00
N SER A 317 -14.71 1.69 3.95
CA SER A 317 -15.70 1.26 2.97
C SER A 317 -17.13 1.07 3.53
N LYS A 318 -17.42 1.54 4.74
CA LYS A 318 -18.79 1.55 5.30
C LYS A 318 -19.47 2.94 5.18
N PRO A 319 -20.65 3.04 4.55
CA PRO A 319 -21.61 4.11 4.84
C PRO A 319 -22.26 3.91 6.21
N LYS A 320 -22.60 5.02 6.88
CA LYS A 320 -22.90 5.16 8.33
C LYS A 320 -24.17 4.44 8.87
N GLU A 321 -24.93 3.68 8.07
CA GLU A 321 -26.36 3.46 8.39
C GLU A 321 -26.88 2.02 8.56
N ASN A 322 -26.09 0.95 8.43
CA ASN A 322 -26.68 -0.41 8.55
C ASN A 322 -26.18 -1.14 9.80
N GLY A 323 -27.14 -1.51 10.64
CA GLY A 323 -26.96 -2.26 11.89
C GLY A 323 -26.23 -3.59 11.71
N TRP A 324 -25.64 -4.04 12.81
CA TRP A 324 -24.66 -5.13 12.89
C TRP A 324 -25.22 -6.54 12.63
N TRP A 325 -26.55 -6.76 12.63
CA TRP A 325 -27.17 -8.08 12.53
C TRP A 325 -28.19 -8.16 11.38
N ASP A 326 -27.99 -9.09 10.44
CA ASP A 326 -28.98 -9.48 9.43
C ASP A 326 -29.00 -11.02 9.28
N ALA A 327 -30.12 -11.58 8.80
CA ALA A 327 -30.37 -13.03 8.71
C ALA A 327 -29.33 -13.83 7.89
N ASN A 328 -28.54 -13.15 7.04
CA ASN A 328 -27.44 -13.74 6.27
C ASN A 328 -26.16 -14.01 7.09
N SER A 329 -26.09 -13.55 8.35
CA SER A 329 -24.97 -13.84 9.26
C SER A 329 -24.98 -15.28 9.81
N LYS A 330 -26.02 -16.07 9.51
CA LYS A 330 -26.09 -17.48 9.89
C LYS A 330 -25.38 -18.33 8.83
N ALA A 331 -24.26 -18.93 9.24
CA ALA A 331 -23.55 -19.94 8.46
C ALA A 331 -24.50 -21.01 7.92
N ASN A 332 -24.27 -21.36 6.67
CA ASN A 332 -24.99 -22.33 5.85
C ASN A 332 -25.24 -23.65 6.62
N GLY A 333 -26.47 -23.80 7.12
CA GLY A 333 -26.97 -25.01 7.79
C GLY A 333 -28.26 -25.47 7.11
N SER A 334 -28.25 -25.60 5.79
CA SER A 334 -29.40 -26.11 5.02
C SER A 334 -29.03 -27.47 4.45
N TYR A 335 -29.09 -28.51 5.29
CA TYR A 335 -29.26 -29.86 4.78
C TYR A 335 -30.65 -29.99 4.15
N VAL A 336 -30.64 -30.50 2.94
CA VAL A 336 -31.76 -30.85 2.07
C VAL A 336 -32.87 -31.59 2.82
N HIS A 337 -34.13 -31.17 2.64
CA HIS A 337 -35.23 -32.11 2.45
C HIS A 337 -36.33 -31.50 1.56
N ASN A 338 -36.34 -31.93 0.30
CA ASN A 338 -37.54 -31.94 -0.52
C ASN A 338 -38.52 -32.99 0.04
N HIS A 339 -39.80 -32.65 0.19
CA HIS A 339 -40.94 -33.33 -0.45
C HIS A 339 -42.27 -32.61 -0.10
N PRO A 340 -43.27 -32.60 -1.02
CA PRO A 340 -44.57 -31.93 -0.85
C PRO A 340 -45.62 -32.88 -0.24
N TRP A 341 -46.65 -32.36 0.42
CA TRP A 341 -48.10 -32.71 0.36
C TRP A 341 -48.87 -32.06 1.54
N PRO A 342 -50.17 -31.73 1.36
CA PRO A 342 -50.95 -30.85 2.24
C PRO A 342 -51.69 -31.63 3.34
N CYS A 343 -52.00 -30.97 4.44
CA CYS A 343 -52.91 -31.52 5.45
C CYS A 343 -53.94 -30.46 5.86
N ASP A 344 -55.16 -30.68 5.36
CA ASP A 344 -56.42 -30.27 5.98
C ASP A 344 -56.44 -30.58 7.47
N CYS A 345 -56.94 -29.64 8.27
CA CYS A 345 -57.64 -29.89 9.54
C CYS A 345 -58.44 -28.63 9.92
N GLY A 346 -59.74 -28.61 9.61
CA GLY A 346 -60.71 -27.76 10.33
C GLY A 346 -61.06 -28.37 11.69
N PRO A 347 -61.72 -27.60 12.59
CA PRO A 347 -63.18 -27.74 12.66
C PRO A 347 -63.98 -26.46 12.97
N GLY A 348 -65.08 -26.29 12.23
CA GLY A 348 -66.44 -26.07 12.77
C GLY A 348 -66.83 -24.72 13.40
N SER A 349 -67.60 -23.91 12.67
CA SER A 349 -68.74 -23.14 13.22
C SER A 349 -69.80 -22.78 12.16
N ILE A 350 -70.87 -23.60 12.13
CA ILE A 350 -72.30 -23.23 12.21
C ILE A 350 -72.91 -22.22 11.19
N THR A 351 -73.65 -22.80 10.23
CA THR A 351 -74.99 -22.49 9.70
C THR A 351 -75.43 -21.08 9.24
N SER A 352 -75.98 -21.03 8.02
CA SER A 352 -77.34 -20.54 7.74
C SER A 352 -77.90 -21.13 6.43
N ARG A 353 -79.05 -21.85 6.54
CA ARG A 353 -79.95 -22.35 5.48
C ARG A 353 -80.77 -21.20 4.84
N PRO A 354 -81.88 -21.42 4.08
CA PRO A 354 -82.34 -22.51 3.17
C PRO A 354 -82.59 -21.89 1.75
N ILE A 355 -83.14 -22.50 0.69
CA ILE A 355 -84.09 -23.60 0.41
C ILE A 355 -83.60 -24.32 -0.84
#